data_AF-A0A9P4NAY6-F1
#
_entry.id   AF-A0A9P4NAY6-F1
#
_cell.length_a   1.000
_cell.length_b   1.000
_cell.length_c   1.000
_cell.angle_alpha   90.00
_cell.angle_beta   90.00
_cell.angle_gamma   90.00
#
_symmetry.space_group_name_H-M   'P 1'
#
loop_
_entity.id
_entity.type
_entity.pdbx_description
1 polymer ?
#
loop_
_entity_poly.entity_id
_entity_poly.type
_entity_poly.pdbx_seq_one_letter_code
_entity_poly.pdbx_strand_id
1 'polypeptide(L)'
;MHILVTNDDGPPSNQSSPYVHSLVSILQSAGHTVSVVLPHTQRSWIGKAHLVGKSIKPSYFRPNPLITTNGRLSNSGTISNRPLPEDSTEEEWILVDSTPASCVQIGLYHYFKSRGPIDLVVSGPNYGRNSTAVFSLSSGTIGGAMEAAVCGMKSIALSYAFFDRNHDPDIISGASNLSVKLIQHLFDNWDPNVHLYSVNVPLVERVGERKILYTDMLQNAWKSGSCFQVIEVPEEEDEGAEEAEAAMRKAEEKIGRREQHRDAATDSGRGTPTGQNHIRYTHKHFKWAPRFKDVYESVEQSEPGNDGWAVAQGYTSVTPLRANFMHVGGHEGEIRL
;
A
#
# COMPACT_ATOMS: atom_id res chain seq x y z
N MET A 1 -5.88 -19.76 -13.01
CA MET A 1 -5.27 -19.59 -11.69
C MET A 1 -6.35 -19.47 -10.64
N HIS A 2 -6.07 -19.91 -9.43
CA HIS A 2 -6.73 -19.49 -8.19
C HIS A 2 -5.88 -18.41 -7.52
N ILE A 3 -6.44 -17.21 -7.38
CA ILE A 3 -5.74 -16.02 -6.91
C ILE A 3 -6.30 -15.63 -5.54
N LEU A 4 -5.41 -15.47 -4.56
CA LEU A 4 -5.74 -14.84 -3.28
C LEU A 4 -5.51 -13.33 -3.39
N VAL A 5 -6.52 -12.53 -3.13
CA VAL A 5 -6.46 -11.06 -3.12
C VAL A 5 -6.48 -10.53 -1.68
N THR A 6 -5.53 -9.66 -1.36
CA THR A 6 -5.50 -8.81 -0.15
C THR A 6 -5.30 -7.35 -0.54
N ASN A 7 -5.41 -6.40 0.38
CA ASN A 7 -4.91 -5.02 0.22
C ASN A 7 -4.53 -4.44 1.59
N ASP A 8 -4.19 -3.14 1.66
CA ASP A 8 -4.11 -2.34 2.89
C ASP A 8 -5.13 -1.21 3.00
N ASP A 9 -5.94 -0.93 1.97
CA ASP A 9 -7.05 0.04 2.04
C ASP A 9 -8.32 -0.50 2.75
N GLY A 10 -8.43 -1.82 2.91
CA GLY A 10 -9.59 -2.49 3.51
C GLY A 10 -10.75 -2.73 2.53
N PRO A 11 -11.98 -3.00 3.02
CA PRO A 11 -13.13 -3.38 2.19
C PRO A 11 -13.53 -2.29 1.18
N PRO A 12 -14.17 -2.66 0.05
CA PRO A 12 -14.57 -1.72 -1.01
C PRO A 12 -15.32 -0.50 -0.49
N SER A 13 -14.82 0.68 -0.85
CA SER A 13 -15.31 1.96 -0.34
C SER A 13 -14.96 3.08 -1.31
N ASN A 14 -15.92 3.93 -1.64
CA ASN A 14 -15.71 5.10 -2.52
C ASN A 14 -14.74 6.14 -1.95
N GLN A 15 -14.35 6.04 -0.68
CA GLN A 15 -13.45 7.00 0.00
C GLN A 15 -12.06 6.41 0.29
N SER A 16 -12.03 5.16 0.78
CA SER A 16 -10.80 4.50 1.25
C SER A 16 -10.25 3.49 0.26
N SER A 17 -11.12 2.67 -0.35
CA SER A 17 -10.74 1.47 -1.14
C SER A 17 -11.55 1.39 -2.46
N PRO A 18 -11.32 2.31 -3.42
CA PRO A 18 -12.16 2.46 -4.61
C PRO A 18 -11.89 1.44 -5.74
N TYR A 19 -10.81 0.65 -5.67
CA TYR A 19 -10.31 -0.11 -6.83
C TYR A 19 -10.35 -1.64 -6.69
N VAL A 20 -10.29 -2.19 -5.46
CA VAL A 20 -10.13 -3.66 -5.25
C VAL A 20 -11.27 -4.47 -5.87
N HIS A 21 -12.50 -3.95 -5.82
CA HIS A 21 -13.66 -4.62 -6.39
C HIS A 21 -13.69 -4.58 -7.93
N SER A 22 -13.17 -3.52 -8.56
CA SER A 22 -12.95 -3.49 -10.02
C SER A 22 -11.93 -4.55 -10.44
N LEU A 23 -10.82 -4.69 -9.71
CA LEU A 23 -9.83 -5.73 -9.98
C LEU A 23 -10.43 -7.14 -9.81
N VAL A 24 -11.10 -7.43 -8.69
CA VAL A 24 -11.69 -8.75 -8.42
C VAL A 24 -12.69 -9.13 -9.52
N SER A 25 -13.60 -8.22 -9.88
CA SER A 25 -14.60 -8.42 -10.94
C SER A 25 -13.97 -8.73 -12.31
N ILE A 26 -12.87 -8.06 -12.67
CA ILE A 26 -12.17 -8.30 -13.95
C ILE A 26 -11.32 -9.58 -13.90
N LEU A 27 -10.70 -9.93 -12.76
CA LEU A 27 -10.02 -11.23 -12.58
C LEU A 27 -11.01 -12.40 -12.71
N GLN A 28 -12.20 -12.30 -12.10
CA GLN A 28 -13.27 -13.28 -12.23
C GLN A 28 -13.79 -13.37 -13.68
N SER A 29 -13.99 -12.24 -14.35
CA SER A 29 -14.42 -12.17 -15.75
C SER A 29 -13.39 -12.77 -16.72
N ALA A 30 -12.10 -12.74 -16.37
CA ALA A 30 -11.02 -13.42 -17.09
C ALA A 30 -10.95 -14.93 -16.80
N GLY A 31 -11.91 -15.50 -16.05
CA GLY A 31 -12.00 -16.93 -15.75
C GLY A 31 -11.10 -17.40 -14.61
N HIS A 32 -10.57 -16.50 -13.78
CA HIS A 32 -9.80 -16.89 -12.59
C HIS A 32 -10.73 -17.18 -11.41
N THR A 33 -10.37 -18.18 -10.61
CA THR A 33 -10.96 -18.35 -9.27
C THR A 33 -10.35 -17.29 -8.37
N VAL A 34 -11.16 -16.40 -7.78
CA VAL A 34 -10.66 -15.32 -6.92
C VAL A 34 -11.20 -15.50 -5.51
N SER A 35 -10.30 -15.57 -4.54
CA SER A 35 -10.57 -15.62 -3.10
C SER A 35 -10.05 -14.34 -2.46
N VAL A 36 -10.79 -13.73 -1.54
CA VAL A 36 -10.49 -12.38 -1.04
C VAL A 36 -10.44 -12.37 0.49
N VAL A 37 -9.31 -11.87 1.03
CA VAL A 37 -9.12 -11.64 2.47
C VAL A 37 -8.49 -10.27 2.66
N LEU A 38 -9.23 -9.34 3.25
CA LEU A 38 -8.80 -7.95 3.44
C LEU A 38 -8.68 -7.60 4.92
N PRO A 39 -7.86 -6.61 5.29
CA PRO A 39 -8.02 -5.93 6.57
C PRO A 39 -9.44 -5.37 6.70
N HIS A 40 -10.05 -5.46 7.88
CA HIS A 40 -11.42 -4.95 8.09
C HIS A 40 -11.54 -3.42 8.02
N THR A 41 -10.42 -2.71 8.14
CA THR A 41 -10.26 -1.25 8.10
C THR A 41 -8.92 -0.92 7.46
N GLN A 42 -8.70 0.35 7.12
CA GLN A 42 -7.47 0.82 6.49
C GLN A 42 -6.22 0.55 7.37
N ARG A 43 -5.11 0.22 6.71
CA ARG A 43 -3.81 -0.17 7.26
C ARG A 43 -2.65 0.44 6.46
N SER A 44 -2.83 1.65 5.92
CA SER A 44 -1.77 2.38 5.23
C SER A 44 -0.57 2.62 6.17
N TRP A 45 0.65 2.77 5.60
CA TRP A 45 1.90 3.00 6.33
C TRP A 45 2.32 1.90 7.35
N ILE A 46 1.71 0.71 7.32
CA ILE A 46 1.98 -0.39 8.27
C ILE A 46 3.19 -1.28 7.92
N GLY A 47 3.73 -1.18 6.70
CA GLY A 47 4.80 -2.06 6.20
C GLY A 47 4.44 -3.55 6.28
N LYS A 48 5.44 -4.41 6.56
CA LYS A 48 5.24 -5.86 6.79
C LYS A 48 5.14 -6.22 8.28
N ALA A 49 4.07 -5.81 8.95
CA ALA A 49 3.84 -6.10 10.37
C ALA A 49 2.82 -7.25 10.61
N HIS A 50 2.89 -7.87 11.79
CA HIS A 50 1.80 -8.67 12.39
C HIS A 50 1.46 -8.11 13.77
N LEU A 51 0.18 -8.14 14.15
CA LEU A 51 -0.27 -7.73 15.49
C LEU A 51 -0.22 -8.93 16.44
N VAL A 52 0.82 -9.01 17.27
CA VAL A 52 1.01 -10.08 18.26
C VAL A 52 0.18 -9.80 19.53
N GLY A 53 -0.33 -10.84 20.18
CA GLY A 53 -1.06 -10.73 21.45
C GLY A 53 -2.55 -10.40 21.33
N LYS A 54 -3.08 -10.24 20.10
CA LYS A 54 -4.51 -10.02 19.83
C LYS A 54 -5.16 -11.28 19.26
N SER A 55 -6.27 -11.73 19.85
CA SER A 55 -7.13 -12.75 19.24
C SER A 55 -7.86 -12.14 18.04
N ILE A 56 -7.66 -12.73 16.86
CA ILE A 56 -8.28 -12.27 15.62
C ILE A 56 -9.64 -12.95 15.45
N LYS A 57 -10.68 -12.15 15.19
CA LYS A 57 -12.01 -12.64 14.81
C LYS A 57 -12.37 -12.06 13.44
N PRO A 58 -12.72 -12.88 12.44
CA PRO A 58 -13.11 -12.40 11.13
C PRO A 58 -14.55 -11.86 11.15
N SER A 59 -14.78 -10.85 10.30
CA SER A 59 -16.09 -10.47 9.79
C SER A 59 -16.13 -10.70 8.28
N TYR A 60 -17.26 -10.43 7.63
CA TYR A 60 -17.52 -10.88 6.27
C TYR A 60 -18.14 -9.75 5.45
N PHE A 61 -17.58 -9.46 4.27
CA PHE A 61 -18.07 -8.43 3.36
C PHE A 61 -18.76 -9.07 2.15
N ARG A 62 -19.98 -8.62 1.83
CA ARG A 62 -20.75 -9.09 0.68
C ARG A 62 -20.84 -7.96 -0.34
N PRO A 63 -20.12 -8.02 -1.47
CA PRO A 63 -20.17 -6.97 -2.49
C PRO A 63 -21.56 -6.91 -3.13
N ASN A 64 -22.09 -5.70 -3.27
CA ASN A 64 -23.15 -5.44 -4.27
C ASN A 64 -22.50 -5.39 -5.66
N PRO A 65 -23.22 -5.64 -6.76
CA PRO A 65 -22.68 -5.46 -8.10
C PRO A 65 -22.07 -4.06 -8.33
N LEU A 66 -20.99 -3.98 -9.11
CA LEU A 66 -20.43 -2.71 -9.57
C LEU A 66 -21.44 -1.98 -10.45
N ILE A 67 -21.78 -0.75 -10.07
CA ILE A 67 -22.69 0.13 -10.82
C ILE A 67 -21.99 1.47 -11.04
N THR A 68 -21.95 1.94 -12.28
CA THR A 68 -21.54 3.32 -12.59
C THR A 68 -22.76 4.23 -12.51
N THR A 69 -22.69 5.30 -11.72
CA THR A 69 -23.76 6.32 -11.61
C THR A 69 -23.13 7.70 -11.63
N ASN A 70 -23.66 8.60 -12.45
CA ASN A 70 -23.15 9.97 -12.65
C ASN A 70 -21.63 10.04 -12.90
N GLY A 71 -21.11 9.12 -13.73
CA GLY A 71 -19.68 9.06 -14.06
C GLY A 71 -18.78 8.61 -12.90
N ARG A 72 -19.32 7.92 -11.88
CA ARG A 72 -18.53 7.34 -10.78
C ARG A 72 -18.88 5.88 -10.55
N LEU A 73 -17.85 5.07 -10.31
CA LEU A 73 -17.99 3.67 -9.93
C LEU A 73 -18.47 3.59 -8.48
N SER A 74 -19.57 2.88 -8.23
CA SER A 74 -20.11 2.67 -6.88
C SER A 74 -19.59 1.36 -6.30
N ASN A 75 -18.70 1.47 -5.32
CA ASN A 75 -18.27 0.36 -4.48
C ASN A 75 -19.13 0.34 -3.21
N SER A 76 -19.98 -0.67 -3.09
CA SER A 76 -20.83 -0.86 -1.92
C SER A 76 -21.02 -2.34 -1.61
N GLY A 77 -21.48 -2.63 -0.39
CA GLY A 77 -21.74 -3.98 0.08
C GLY A 77 -22.26 -3.94 1.52
N THR A 78 -22.39 -5.10 2.14
CA THR A 78 -22.80 -5.23 3.55
C THR A 78 -21.74 -5.98 4.36
N ILE A 79 -21.63 -5.68 5.65
CA ILE A 79 -20.71 -6.37 6.57
C ILE A 79 -21.54 -7.21 7.56
N SER A 80 -21.15 -8.47 7.71
CA SER A 80 -21.73 -9.43 8.65
C SER A 80 -20.69 -9.91 9.66
N ASN A 81 -21.13 -10.18 10.89
CA ASN A 81 -20.33 -10.82 11.95
C ASN A 81 -20.39 -12.36 11.92
N ARG A 82 -21.07 -12.92 10.91
CA ARG A 82 -21.25 -14.37 10.67
C ARG A 82 -21.09 -14.66 9.18
N PRO A 83 -20.47 -15.79 8.79
CA PRO A 83 -20.42 -16.19 7.40
C PRO A 83 -21.82 -16.49 6.85
N LEU A 84 -21.94 -16.57 5.54
CA LEU A 84 -23.07 -17.22 4.88
C LEU A 84 -23.14 -18.72 5.23
N PRO A 85 -24.31 -19.36 5.04
CA PRO A 85 -24.43 -20.82 5.01
C PRO A 85 -23.50 -21.48 3.97
N GLU A 86 -23.06 -22.71 4.24
CA GLU A 86 -22.12 -23.46 3.38
C GLU A 86 -22.69 -23.77 1.98
N ASP A 87 -24.01 -23.82 1.84
CA ASP A 87 -24.75 -24.02 0.60
C ASP A 87 -25.08 -22.72 -0.16
N SER A 88 -24.64 -21.56 0.35
CA SER A 88 -24.88 -20.27 -0.32
C SER A 88 -24.07 -20.12 -1.61
N THR A 89 -24.71 -19.52 -2.62
CA THR A 89 -24.07 -19.15 -3.89
C THR A 89 -23.74 -17.66 -3.99
N GLU A 90 -23.99 -16.87 -2.94
CA GLU A 90 -23.64 -15.45 -2.89
C GLU A 90 -22.14 -15.24 -2.66
N GLU A 91 -21.59 -14.13 -3.18
CA GLU A 91 -20.19 -13.79 -2.95
C GLU A 91 -19.97 -13.22 -1.54
N GLU A 92 -18.98 -13.75 -0.84
CA GLU A 92 -18.57 -13.27 0.48
C GLU A 92 -17.04 -13.25 0.59
N TRP A 93 -16.51 -12.12 1.04
CA TRP A 93 -15.10 -11.86 1.27
C TRP A 93 -14.82 -11.83 2.76
N ILE A 94 -13.59 -12.19 3.15
CA ILE A 94 -13.22 -12.30 4.56
C ILE A 94 -12.55 -10.99 4.98
N LEU A 95 -13.04 -10.40 6.07
CA LEU A 95 -12.44 -9.24 6.71
C LEU A 95 -11.73 -9.65 7.99
N VAL A 96 -10.49 -9.19 8.16
CA VAL A 96 -9.62 -9.56 9.27
C VAL A 96 -9.23 -8.33 10.07
N ASP A 97 -9.44 -8.35 11.38
CA ASP A 97 -8.93 -7.29 12.28
C ASP A 97 -7.44 -7.47 12.58
N SER A 98 -6.62 -7.27 11.54
CA SER A 98 -5.16 -7.35 11.59
C SER A 98 -4.53 -6.59 10.41
N THR A 99 -3.35 -7.01 9.97
CA THR A 99 -2.56 -6.44 8.86
C THR A 99 -2.73 -7.22 7.55
N PRO A 100 -2.31 -6.67 6.39
CA PRO A 100 -2.30 -7.38 5.10
C PRO A 100 -1.51 -8.70 5.16
N ALA A 101 -0.35 -8.70 5.83
CA ALA A 101 0.46 -9.91 6.03
C ALA A 101 -0.33 -11.01 6.79
N SER A 102 -1.07 -10.64 7.84
CA SER A 102 -1.95 -11.59 8.54
C SER A 102 -3.10 -12.08 7.65
N CYS A 103 -3.65 -11.23 6.77
CA CYS A 103 -4.70 -11.61 5.81
C CYS A 103 -4.21 -12.67 4.83
N VAL A 104 -2.97 -12.54 4.34
CA VAL A 104 -2.31 -13.53 3.48
C VAL A 104 -2.13 -14.88 4.18
N GLN A 105 -1.54 -14.90 5.37
CA GLN A 105 -1.38 -16.14 6.17
C GLN A 105 -2.72 -16.83 6.43
N ILE A 106 -3.74 -16.06 6.84
CA ILE A 106 -5.09 -16.57 7.11
C ILE A 106 -5.75 -17.12 5.83
N GLY A 107 -5.62 -16.42 4.70
CA GLY A 107 -6.14 -16.84 3.41
C GLY A 107 -5.48 -18.11 2.87
N LEU A 108 -4.15 -18.22 2.97
CA LEU A 108 -3.38 -19.36 2.46
C LEU A 108 -3.63 -20.65 3.27
N TYR A 109 -3.69 -20.57 4.60
CA TYR A 109 -3.63 -21.77 5.46
C TYR A 109 -4.96 -22.15 6.13
N HIS A 110 -5.88 -21.19 6.31
CA HIS A 110 -7.11 -21.39 7.08
C HIS A 110 -8.40 -21.33 6.27
N TYR A 111 -8.38 -20.77 5.05
CA TYR A 111 -9.56 -20.63 4.20
C TYR A 111 -9.40 -21.29 2.82
N PHE A 112 -10.49 -21.29 2.05
CA PHE A 112 -10.58 -21.64 0.62
C PHE A 112 -10.07 -23.04 0.19
N LYS A 113 -9.79 -23.96 1.12
CA LYS A 113 -9.33 -25.33 0.80
C LYS A 113 -10.26 -26.09 -0.16
N SER A 114 -11.57 -25.82 -0.11
CA SER A 114 -12.58 -26.37 -1.02
C SER A 114 -12.50 -25.82 -2.46
N ARG A 115 -11.79 -24.72 -2.70
CA ARG A 115 -11.64 -24.06 -4.01
C ARG A 115 -10.36 -24.47 -4.75
N GLY A 116 -9.59 -25.41 -4.21
CA GLY A 116 -8.29 -25.84 -4.74
C GLY A 116 -7.10 -25.03 -4.22
N PRO A 117 -5.86 -25.39 -4.59
CA PRO A 117 -4.66 -24.67 -4.18
C PRO A 117 -4.70 -23.23 -4.69
N ILE A 118 -4.07 -22.30 -3.97
CA ILE A 118 -3.83 -20.94 -4.46
C ILE A 118 -2.54 -20.94 -5.29
N ASP A 119 -2.57 -20.36 -6.48
CA ASP A 119 -1.41 -20.29 -7.39
C ASP A 119 -0.60 -19.01 -7.19
N LEU A 120 -1.27 -17.92 -6.84
CA LEU A 120 -0.73 -16.55 -6.81
C LEU A 120 -1.41 -15.73 -5.71
N VAL A 121 -0.64 -14.88 -5.03
CA VAL A 121 -1.18 -13.82 -4.16
C VAL A 121 -1.05 -12.45 -4.84
N VAL A 122 -2.15 -11.71 -4.94
CA VAL A 122 -2.15 -10.31 -5.38
C VAL A 122 -2.51 -9.43 -4.19
N SER A 123 -1.61 -8.53 -3.82
CA SER A 123 -1.83 -7.52 -2.79
C SER A 123 -2.10 -6.19 -3.47
N GLY A 124 -3.33 -5.70 -3.45
CA GLY A 124 -3.77 -4.47 -4.11
C GLY A 124 -5.11 -4.59 -4.85
N PRO A 125 -5.48 -3.60 -5.69
CA PRO A 125 -4.70 -2.41 -6.00
C PRO A 125 -4.76 -1.41 -4.84
N ASN A 126 -3.60 -0.95 -4.39
CA ASN A 126 -3.49 0.18 -3.45
C ASN A 126 -4.06 1.46 -4.08
N TYR A 127 -4.82 2.24 -3.31
CA TYR A 127 -5.23 3.59 -3.67
C TYR A 127 -4.05 4.56 -3.52
N GLY A 128 -3.19 4.57 -4.54
CA GLY A 128 -1.96 5.35 -4.58
C GLY A 128 -0.76 4.54 -5.03
N ARG A 129 0.34 5.24 -5.28
CA ARG A 129 1.61 4.64 -5.73
C ARG A 129 2.44 4.14 -4.55
N ASN A 130 3.05 2.97 -4.71
CA ASN A 130 4.13 2.45 -3.87
C ASN A 130 5.39 2.33 -4.74
N SER A 131 5.85 3.48 -5.25
CA SER A 131 7.12 3.61 -5.97
C SER A 131 8.13 4.37 -5.10
N THR A 132 9.42 4.16 -5.31
CA THR A 132 10.53 4.63 -4.47
C THR A 132 10.62 3.94 -3.09
N ALA A 133 11.82 3.92 -2.51
CA ALA A 133 12.13 3.19 -1.29
C ALA A 133 11.33 3.65 -0.07
N VAL A 134 11.15 4.96 0.14
CA VAL A 134 10.43 5.51 1.31
C VAL A 134 8.97 5.04 1.38
N PHE A 135 8.25 5.08 0.26
CA PHE A 135 6.88 4.56 0.21
C PHE A 135 6.89 3.02 0.30
N SER A 136 7.78 2.36 -0.44
CA SER A 136 7.80 0.89 -0.52
C SER A 136 8.09 0.20 0.82
N LEU A 137 9.02 0.73 1.62
CA LEU A 137 9.34 0.21 2.95
C LEU A 137 8.18 0.38 3.96
N SER A 138 7.29 1.34 3.71
CA SER A 138 6.15 1.65 4.58
C SER A 138 4.84 1.01 4.08
N SER A 139 4.82 0.44 2.88
CA SER A 139 3.62 -0.04 2.21
C SER A 139 3.06 -1.32 2.84
N GLY A 140 1.80 -1.28 3.26
CA GLY A 140 1.07 -2.49 3.66
C GLY A 140 0.76 -3.40 2.47
N THR A 141 0.50 -2.81 1.31
CA THR A 141 0.34 -3.52 0.03
C THR A 141 1.61 -4.32 -0.33
N ILE A 142 2.81 -3.73 -0.29
CA ILE A 142 4.05 -4.50 -0.51
C ILE A 142 4.27 -5.50 0.64
N GLY A 143 3.97 -5.13 1.89
CA GLY A 143 4.02 -6.04 3.03
C GLY A 143 3.20 -7.32 2.84
N GLY A 144 1.98 -7.23 2.32
CA GLY A 144 1.16 -8.40 1.97
C GLY A 144 1.83 -9.31 0.94
N ALA A 145 2.36 -8.74 -0.14
CA ALA A 145 3.08 -9.52 -1.15
C ALA A 145 4.39 -10.13 -0.61
N MET A 146 5.12 -9.41 0.24
CA MET A 146 6.33 -9.94 0.91
C MET A 146 6.01 -11.11 1.83
N GLU A 147 4.87 -11.10 2.53
CA GLU A 147 4.47 -12.22 3.38
C GLU A 147 4.13 -13.48 2.56
N ALA A 148 3.44 -13.30 1.43
CA ALA A 148 3.18 -14.39 0.48
C ALA A 148 4.50 -14.98 -0.07
N ALA A 149 5.44 -14.11 -0.44
CA ALA A 149 6.77 -14.51 -0.91
C ALA A 149 7.58 -15.29 0.15
N VAL A 150 7.51 -14.89 1.42
CA VAL A 150 8.13 -15.64 2.54
C VAL A 150 7.42 -16.97 2.81
N CYS A 151 6.12 -17.08 2.48
CA CYS A 151 5.39 -18.36 2.43
C CYS A 151 5.73 -19.24 1.21
N GLY A 152 6.66 -18.82 0.33
CA GLY A 152 7.02 -19.57 -0.89
C GLY A 152 6.05 -19.38 -2.06
N MET A 153 5.10 -18.45 -1.97
CA MET A 153 4.15 -18.15 -3.03
C MET A 153 4.69 -17.10 -4.00
N LYS A 154 4.40 -17.25 -5.31
CA LYS A 154 4.48 -16.12 -6.25
C LYS A 154 3.55 -15.01 -5.74
N SER A 155 4.01 -13.75 -5.76
CA SER A 155 3.17 -12.64 -5.31
C SER A 155 3.42 -11.32 -6.03
N ILE A 156 2.34 -10.56 -6.23
CA ILE A 156 2.38 -9.25 -6.88
C ILE A 156 1.79 -8.21 -5.92
N ALA A 157 2.56 -7.18 -5.60
CA ALA A 157 2.04 -5.95 -5.03
C ALA A 157 1.60 -5.03 -6.18
N LEU A 158 0.34 -4.59 -6.16
CA LEU A 158 -0.26 -3.78 -7.22
C LEU A 158 -0.70 -2.43 -6.65
N SER A 159 -0.31 -1.36 -7.32
CA SER A 159 -0.58 0.04 -6.93
C SER A 159 -1.16 0.82 -8.09
N TYR A 160 -2.25 1.56 -7.85
CA TYR A 160 -2.82 2.48 -8.83
C TYR A 160 -2.37 3.91 -8.52
N ALA A 161 -1.43 4.39 -9.34
CA ALA A 161 -0.80 5.69 -9.18
C ALA A 161 -1.67 6.78 -9.84
N PHE A 162 -2.38 7.55 -9.03
CA PHE A 162 -3.16 8.70 -9.47
C PHE A 162 -2.35 10.00 -9.36
N PHE A 163 -2.57 10.94 -10.28
CA PHE A 163 -1.93 12.27 -10.30
C PHE A 163 -2.90 13.39 -9.89
N ASP A 164 -4.19 13.11 -10.01
CA ASP A 164 -5.31 13.88 -9.49
C ASP A 164 -6.38 12.89 -8.97
N ARG A 165 -7.48 13.38 -8.40
CA ARG A 165 -8.59 12.52 -7.97
C ARG A 165 -9.62 12.24 -9.07
N ASN A 166 -9.24 12.21 -10.35
CA ASN A 166 -10.14 11.77 -11.41
C ASN A 166 -10.36 10.25 -11.35
N HIS A 167 -11.38 9.84 -10.59
CA HIS A 167 -11.83 8.45 -10.44
C HIS A 167 -12.75 8.04 -11.60
N ASP A 168 -12.30 8.31 -12.82
CA ASP A 168 -13.06 7.98 -14.03
C ASP A 168 -13.21 6.45 -14.15
N PRO A 169 -14.43 5.91 -14.26
CA PRO A 169 -14.68 4.47 -14.36
C PRO A 169 -13.95 3.80 -15.53
N ASP A 170 -13.77 4.49 -16.66
CA ASP A 170 -13.10 3.94 -17.85
C ASP A 170 -11.57 3.90 -17.65
N ILE A 171 -11.00 4.87 -16.93
CA ILE A 171 -9.58 4.84 -16.51
C ILE A 171 -9.34 3.71 -15.50
N ILE A 172 -10.19 3.57 -14.49
CA ILE A 172 -10.10 2.50 -13.48
C ILE A 172 -10.25 1.12 -14.15
N SER A 173 -11.24 0.96 -15.03
CA SER A 173 -11.45 -0.26 -15.82
C SER A 173 -10.27 -0.55 -16.75
N GLY A 174 -9.72 0.47 -17.41
CA GLY A 174 -8.54 0.35 -18.26
C GLY A 174 -7.29 -0.11 -17.50
N ALA A 175 -7.04 0.47 -16.31
CA ALA A 175 -5.96 0.06 -15.43
C ALA A 175 -6.13 -1.37 -14.91
N SER A 176 -7.35 -1.78 -14.54
CA SER A 176 -7.65 -3.15 -14.12
C SER A 176 -7.52 -4.17 -15.26
N ASN A 177 -8.00 -3.85 -16.46
CA ASN A 177 -7.82 -4.69 -17.66
C ASN A 177 -6.33 -4.86 -18.03
N LEU A 178 -5.53 -3.80 -17.92
CA LEU A 178 -4.08 -3.88 -18.08
C LEU A 178 -3.44 -4.75 -16.99
N SER A 179 -3.85 -4.54 -15.73
CA SER A 179 -3.32 -5.27 -14.57
C SER A 179 -3.55 -6.77 -14.68
N VAL A 180 -4.76 -7.22 -15.05
CA VAL A 180 -5.04 -8.66 -15.22
C VAL A 180 -4.19 -9.29 -16.32
N LYS A 181 -4.01 -8.61 -17.46
CA LYS A 181 -3.12 -9.07 -18.55
C LYS A 181 -1.66 -9.16 -18.09
N LEU A 182 -1.19 -8.17 -17.33
CA LEU A 182 0.17 -8.12 -16.82
C LEU A 182 0.41 -9.16 -15.71
N ILE A 183 -0.57 -9.38 -14.83
CA ILE A 183 -0.55 -10.44 -13.81
C ILE A 183 -0.38 -11.82 -14.46
N GLN A 184 -1.19 -12.13 -15.48
CA GLN A 184 -1.09 -13.39 -16.23
C GLN A 184 0.29 -13.50 -16.91
N HIS A 185 0.74 -12.45 -17.60
CA HIS A 185 2.05 -12.43 -18.26
C HIS A 185 3.22 -12.69 -17.29
N LEU A 186 3.24 -12.02 -16.13
CA LEU A 186 4.27 -12.21 -15.11
C LEU A 186 4.20 -13.62 -14.49
N PHE A 187 2.99 -14.13 -14.23
CA PHE A 187 2.82 -15.48 -13.69
C PHE A 187 3.40 -16.56 -14.61
N ASP A 188 3.10 -16.47 -15.92
CA ASP A 188 3.55 -17.42 -16.94
C ASP A 188 5.07 -17.32 -17.22
N ASN A 189 5.66 -16.13 -17.05
CA ASN A 189 7.07 -15.83 -17.37
C ASN A 189 7.90 -15.50 -16.12
N TRP A 190 7.56 -16.10 -14.98
CA TRP A 190 8.13 -15.76 -13.68
C TRP A 190 9.63 -16.10 -13.58
N ASP A 191 10.46 -15.10 -13.29
CA ASP A 191 11.90 -15.33 -13.08
C ASP A 191 12.15 -16.02 -11.71
N PRO A 192 12.89 -17.15 -11.67
CA PRO A 192 13.13 -17.90 -10.42
C PRO A 192 13.92 -17.11 -9.35
N ASN A 193 14.56 -16.00 -9.71
CA ASN A 193 15.27 -15.11 -8.78
C ASN A 193 14.35 -14.07 -8.12
N VAL A 194 13.11 -13.93 -8.61
CA VAL A 194 12.14 -12.94 -8.15
C VAL A 194 11.18 -13.59 -7.17
N HIS A 195 11.11 -13.05 -5.96
CA HIS A 195 10.19 -13.55 -4.94
C HIS A 195 8.82 -12.86 -5.07
N LEU A 196 8.82 -11.59 -5.44
CA LEU A 196 7.62 -10.78 -5.70
C LEU A 196 7.88 -9.69 -6.74
N TYR A 197 6.84 -9.22 -7.43
CA TYR A 197 6.90 -7.99 -8.22
C TYR A 197 6.15 -6.86 -7.51
N SER A 198 6.71 -5.65 -7.49
CA SER A 198 5.97 -4.41 -7.22
C SER A 198 5.56 -3.79 -8.55
N VAL A 199 4.26 -3.57 -8.75
CA VAL A 199 3.67 -3.09 -10.01
C VAL A 199 2.92 -1.79 -9.74
N ASN A 200 3.37 -0.69 -10.34
CA ASN A 200 2.71 0.61 -10.25
C ASN A 200 2.09 0.96 -11.62
N VAL A 201 0.75 0.95 -11.68
CA VAL A 201 -0.04 1.28 -12.88
C VAL A 201 -0.56 2.72 -12.75
N PRO A 202 -0.23 3.63 -13.68
CA PRO A 202 -0.73 5.00 -13.63
C PRO A 202 -2.20 5.08 -14.05
N LEU A 203 -3.03 5.77 -13.27
CA LEU A 203 -4.41 6.07 -13.63
C LEU A 203 -4.44 7.25 -14.60
N VAL A 204 -4.25 6.92 -15.89
CA VAL A 204 -4.23 7.85 -17.01
C VAL A 204 -5.04 7.28 -18.17
N GLU A 205 -5.58 8.16 -19.01
CA GLU A 205 -6.23 7.77 -20.25
C GLU A 205 -5.33 6.85 -21.09
N ARG A 206 -5.95 5.81 -21.65
CA ARG A 206 -5.33 4.85 -22.57
C ARG A 206 -4.07 4.18 -22.00
N VAL A 207 -4.03 3.94 -20.67
CA VAL A 207 -2.88 3.31 -19.98
C VAL A 207 -2.40 2.01 -20.65
N GLY A 208 -3.32 1.21 -21.20
CA GLY A 208 -2.99 -0.03 -21.92
C GLY A 208 -2.24 0.14 -23.25
N GLU A 209 -2.12 1.37 -23.77
CA GLU A 209 -1.27 1.70 -24.93
C GLU A 209 0.08 2.30 -24.53
N ARG A 210 0.29 2.57 -23.24
CA ARG A 210 1.53 3.15 -22.72
C ARG A 210 2.55 2.06 -22.44
N LYS A 211 3.81 2.45 -22.28
CA LYS A 211 4.91 1.51 -22.01
C LYS A 211 4.70 0.82 -20.67
N ILE A 212 5.03 -0.47 -20.65
CA ILE A 212 5.27 -1.25 -19.44
C ILE A 212 6.79 -1.45 -19.38
N LEU A 213 7.42 -1.10 -18.27
CA LEU A 213 8.87 -1.13 -18.11
C LEU A 213 9.24 -1.95 -16.87
N TYR A 214 10.24 -2.83 -17.02
CA TYR A 214 11.01 -3.28 -15.87
C TYR A 214 11.80 -2.11 -15.31
N THR A 215 11.80 -1.97 -13.98
CA THR A 215 12.39 -0.80 -13.29
C THR A 215 13.13 -1.19 -12.03
N ASP A 216 14.16 -0.41 -11.69
CA ASP A 216 14.77 -0.46 -10.35
C ASP A 216 13.96 0.37 -9.34
N MET A 217 14.08 0.03 -8.06
CA MET A 217 13.50 0.79 -6.95
C MET A 217 14.32 2.07 -6.71
N LEU A 218 13.75 3.26 -6.92
CA LEU A 218 14.45 4.52 -6.64
C LEU A 218 14.78 4.65 -5.15
N GLN A 219 16.07 4.78 -4.85
CA GLN A 219 16.54 5.00 -3.48
C GLN A 219 16.41 6.47 -3.10
N ASN A 220 15.59 6.75 -2.08
CA ASN A 220 15.39 8.08 -1.53
C ASN A 220 15.26 8.02 0.00
N ALA A 221 15.27 9.20 0.63
CA ALA A 221 15.25 9.35 2.08
C ALA A 221 14.64 10.70 2.48
N TRP A 222 14.14 10.78 3.71
CA TRP A 222 13.78 12.03 4.37
C TRP A 222 15.02 12.87 4.61
N LYS A 223 15.04 14.11 4.10
CA LYS A 223 16.14 15.08 4.23
C LYS A 223 15.71 16.33 5.01
N SER A 224 14.44 16.73 4.93
CA SER A 224 13.93 17.99 5.48
C SER A 224 12.99 17.79 6.70
N GLY A 225 13.57 17.32 7.82
CA GLY A 225 12.93 17.36 9.14
C GLY A 225 12.25 16.06 9.56
N SER A 226 11.07 16.17 10.19
CA SER A 226 10.35 15.05 10.81
C SER A 226 9.06 14.71 10.06
N CYS A 227 8.63 13.45 10.14
CA CYS A 227 7.30 13.04 9.70
C CYS A 227 6.19 13.39 10.71
N PHE A 228 6.55 13.95 11.87
CA PHE A 228 5.62 14.43 12.89
C PHE A 228 5.77 15.93 13.14
N GLN A 229 4.65 16.60 13.36
CA GLN A 229 4.59 17.99 13.83
C GLN A 229 4.04 18.03 15.26
N VAL A 230 4.55 18.95 16.08
CA VAL A 230 3.97 19.24 17.41
C VAL A 230 2.65 19.98 17.18
N ILE A 231 1.62 19.57 17.90
CA ILE A 231 0.32 20.25 17.93
C ILE A 231 -0.01 20.66 19.37
N GLU A 232 -0.70 21.79 19.50
CA GLU A 232 -1.38 22.18 20.74
C GLU A 232 -2.76 21.52 20.71
N VAL A 233 -3.06 20.69 21.69
CA VAL A 233 -4.35 20.00 21.86
C VAL A 233 -4.96 20.56 23.16
N PRO A 234 -6.18 21.13 23.12
CA PRO A 234 -6.92 21.44 24.35
C PRO A 234 -7.12 20.18 25.18
N GLU A 235 -7.13 20.28 26.51
CA GLU A 235 -7.19 19.10 27.42
C GLU A 235 -8.46 18.22 27.26
N GLU A 236 -9.41 18.61 26.42
CA GLU A 236 -10.72 17.97 26.20
C GLU A 236 -10.88 17.29 24.82
N GLU A 237 -9.96 17.46 23.85
CA GLU A 237 -10.13 17.04 22.44
C GLU A 237 -9.19 15.89 21.98
N ASP A 238 -9.09 14.79 22.75
CA ASP A 238 -8.33 13.58 22.35
C ASP A 238 -9.16 12.67 21.40
N GLU A 239 -9.64 13.24 20.29
CA GLU A 239 -10.52 12.55 19.33
C GLU A 239 -9.77 11.70 18.27
N GLY A 240 -10.48 10.69 17.75
CA GLY A 240 -9.88 9.45 17.22
C GLY A 240 -9.14 9.51 15.87
N ALA A 241 -8.28 8.51 15.67
CA ALA A 241 -7.32 8.43 14.56
C ALA A 241 -7.91 8.43 13.13
N GLU A 242 -9.19 8.08 12.94
CA GLU A 242 -9.80 7.95 11.60
C GLU A 242 -10.00 9.32 10.91
N GLU A 243 -10.36 10.37 11.66
CA GLU A 243 -10.54 11.71 11.06
C GLU A 243 -9.21 12.36 10.66
N ALA A 244 -8.14 12.07 11.40
CA ALA A 244 -6.80 12.53 11.09
C ALA A 244 -6.34 12.01 9.71
N GLU A 245 -6.66 10.76 9.36
CA GLU A 245 -6.24 10.13 8.11
C GLU A 245 -6.97 10.70 6.87
N ALA A 246 -8.27 10.96 6.99
CA ALA A 246 -9.03 11.66 5.95
C ALA A 246 -8.52 13.10 5.71
N ALA A 247 -8.00 13.77 6.74
CA ALA A 247 -7.35 15.07 6.61
C ALA A 247 -5.96 15.00 5.94
N MET A 248 -5.19 13.92 6.18
CA MET A 248 -3.86 13.74 5.56
C MET A 248 -3.96 13.50 4.05
N ARG A 249 -4.92 12.67 3.60
CA ARG A 249 -5.23 12.52 2.17
C ARG A 249 -5.63 13.84 1.50
N LYS A 250 -6.21 14.81 2.22
CA LYS A 250 -6.49 16.17 1.72
C LYS A 250 -5.26 17.10 1.72
N ALA A 251 -4.26 16.83 2.57
CA ALA A 251 -3.01 17.60 2.59
C ALA A 251 -2.13 17.27 1.38
N GLU A 252 -2.05 15.99 0.99
CA GLU A 252 -1.32 15.53 -0.20
C GLU A 252 -1.80 16.22 -1.49
N GLU A 253 -3.12 16.43 -1.64
CA GLU A 253 -3.71 17.15 -2.78
C GLU A 253 -3.36 18.65 -2.80
N LYS A 254 -3.30 19.28 -1.62
CA LYS A 254 -3.29 20.74 -1.49
C LYS A 254 -1.90 21.35 -1.69
N ILE A 255 -0.85 20.56 -1.53
CA ILE A 255 0.56 20.99 -1.59
C ILE A 255 1.07 21.15 -3.04
N GLY A 256 0.35 20.62 -4.04
CA GLY A 256 0.63 20.87 -5.47
C GLY A 256 0.51 22.34 -5.92
N ARG A 257 0.17 23.28 -5.02
CA ARG A 257 0.19 24.73 -5.28
C ARG A 257 0.68 25.52 -4.06
N ARG A 258 1.79 26.25 -4.25
CA ARG A 258 2.43 27.28 -3.39
C ARG A 258 3.50 26.79 -2.40
N GLU A 259 4.74 27.09 -2.76
CA GLU A 259 5.88 27.25 -1.84
C GLU A 259 6.06 28.74 -1.41
N GLN A 260 7.08 28.96 -0.55
CA GLN A 260 7.85 30.20 -0.27
C GLN A 260 7.49 31.00 1.01
N HIS A 261 8.25 30.81 2.10
CA HIS A 261 9.32 31.73 2.55
C HIS A 261 10.12 31.17 3.77
N ARG A 262 11.12 31.93 4.26
CA ARG A 262 12.40 31.47 4.86
C ARG A 262 12.69 31.92 6.31
N ASP A 263 13.55 31.13 7.00
CA ASP A 263 14.70 31.49 7.89
C ASP A 263 14.48 32.36 9.18
N ALA A 264 15.28 32.31 10.27
CA ALA A 264 16.46 31.49 10.68
C ALA A 264 16.66 31.42 12.24
N ALA A 265 17.86 31.00 12.69
CA ALA A 265 18.30 30.60 14.05
C ALA A 265 18.86 31.70 15.01
N THR A 266 19.24 31.29 16.25
CA THR A 266 20.51 31.68 16.93
C THR A 266 20.88 30.68 18.07
N ASP A 267 22.14 30.74 18.55
CA ASP A 267 22.87 29.73 19.36
C ASP A 267 23.36 30.30 20.73
N SER A 268 23.68 29.45 21.72
CA SER A 268 24.92 29.50 22.55
C SER A 268 24.86 28.67 23.85
N GLY A 269 25.99 28.02 24.21
CA GLY A 269 26.24 27.52 25.59
C GLY A 269 27.21 26.33 25.71
N ARG A 270 28.36 26.51 26.40
CA ARG A 270 29.43 25.48 26.57
C ARG A 270 29.47 24.85 27.98
N GLY A 271 29.67 23.52 28.06
CA GLY A 271 30.19 22.80 29.24
C GLY A 271 29.25 22.68 30.45
N THR A 272 29.49 21.84 31.47
CA THR A 272 30.68 21.00 31.78
C THR A 272 30.23 19.74 32.62
N PRO A 273 31.03 18.98 33.41
CA PRO A 273 30.78 17.53 33.60
C PRO A 273 30.15 17.14 34.95
N THR A 274 29.90 15.84 35.14
CA THR A 274 29.76 15.14 36.45
C THR A 274 28.61 15.54 37.41
N GLY A 275 27.68 16.42 37.00
CA GLY A 275 26.45 16.70 37.76
C GLY A 275 25.31 17.07 36.84
N GLN A 276 24.62 16.08 36.27
CA GLN A 276 23.58 16.34 35.27
C GLN A 276 22.26 16.78 35.91
N ASN A 277 21.92 18.05 35.77
CA ASN A 277 20.53 18.51 35.93
C ASN A 277 19.66 17.75 34.93
N HIS A 278 18.74 16.92 35.44
CA HIS A 278 17.77 16.21 34.61
C HIS A 278 16.93 17.22 33.82
N ILE A 279 17.00 17.15 32.49
CA ILE A 279 16.16 17.96 31.60
C ILE A 279 14.70 17.61 31.89
N ARG A 280 13.92 18.61 32.30
CA ARG A 280 12.47 18.46 32.45
C ARG A 280 11.83 18.64 31.07
N TYR A 281 11.22 17.58 30.57
CA TYR A 281 10.50 17.62 29.29
C TYR A 281 9.10 18.21 29.50
N THR A 282 8.65 19.06 28.59
CA THR A 282 7.25 19.45 28.51
C THR A 282 6.44 18.35 27.82
N HIS A 283 5.19 18.16 28.24
CA HIS A 283 4.25 17.31 27.50
C HIS A 283 4.02 17.91 26.10
N LYS A 284 3.94 17.06 25.08
CA LYS A 284 3.75 17.47 23.68
C LYS A 284 2.89 16.44 22.97
N HIS A 285 1.87 16.92 22.28
CA HIS A 285 1.08 16.09 21.35
C HIS A 285 1.72 16.18 19.96
N PHE A 286 1.67 15.07 19.22
CA PHE A 286 2.28 14.95 17.90
C PHE A 286 1.27 14.42 16.90
N LYS A 287 1.29 14.98 15.68
CA LYS A 287 0.48 14.52 14.55
C LYS A 287 1.38 14.06 13.41
N TRP A 288 1.04 12.94 12.77
CA TRP A 288 1.66 12.53 11.51
C TRP A 288 1.38 13.60 10.45
N ALA A 289 2.44 14.19 9.92
CA ALA A 289 2.39 15.29 8.96
C ALA A 289 3.70 15.34 8.13
N PRO A 290 4.01 14.25 7.38
CA PRO A 290 5.22 14.15 6.58
C PRO A 290 5.26 15.20 5.46
N ARG A 291 6.46 15.72 5.20
CA ARG A 291 6.73 16.63 4.08
C ARG A 291 7.33 15.85 2.92
N PHE A 292 6.47 15.37 2.03
CA PHE A 292 6.87 14.57 0.85
C PHE A 292 7.71 15.32 -0.20
N LYS A 293 8.08 16.59 0.03
CA LYS A 293 8.89 17.39 -0.89
C LYS A 293 10.17 16.66 -1.32
N ASP A 294 10.93 16.14 -0.36
CA ASP A 294 12.19 15.41 -0.65
C ASP A 294 11.96 14.18 -1.54
N VAL A 295 10.82 13.51 -1.36
CA VAL A 295 10.42 12.33 -2.14
C VAL A 295 10.06 12.73 -3.57
N TYR A 296 9.30 13.81 -3.75
CA TYR A 296 8.95 14.31 -5.09
C TYR A 296 10.17 14.86 -5.84
N GLU A 297 10.98 15.70 -5.20
CA GLU A 297 12.23 16.21 -5.78
C GLU A 297 13.19 15.07 -6.15
N SER A 298 13.25 13.99 -5.35
CA SER A 298 14.07 12.82 -5.69
C SER A 298 13.63 12.12 -6.97
N VAL A 299 12.32 12.12 -7.30
CA VAL A 299 11.79 11.57 -8.55
C VAL A 299 12.09 12.49 -9.73
N GLU A 300 11.88 13.80 -9.56
CA GLU A 300 12.15 14.80 -10.61
C GLU A 300 13.64 14.87 -11.00
N GLN A 301 14.53 14.64 -10.05
CA GLN A 301 15.99 14.62 -10.24
C GLN A 301 16.53 13.24 -10.64
N SER A 302 15.67 12.22 -10.80
CA SER A 302 16.10 10.86 -11.09
C SER A 302 16.20 10.56 -12.59
N GLU A 303 17.24 9.82 -12.97
CA GLU A 303 17.47 9.36 -14.33
C GLU A 303 16.50 8.23 -14.75
N PRO A 304 16.24 8.05 -16.06
CA PRO A 304 15.41 6.97 -16.57
C PRO A 304 15.83 5.57 -16.11
N GLY A 305 14.84 4.70 -15.88
CA GLY A 305 15.03 3.29 -15.49
C GLY A 305 14.55 2.94 -14.09
N ASN A 306 14.25 3.93 -13.25
CA ASN A 306 13.66 3.71 -11.93
C ASN A 306 12.12 3.80 -11.95
N ASP A 307 11.49 3.23 -10.93
CA ASP A 307 10.05 3.13 -10.76
C ASP A 307 9.35 4.49 -10.57
N GLY A 308 9.93 5.38 -9.76
CA GLY A 308 9.43 6.73 -9.55
C GLY A 308 9.37 7.53 -10.85
N TRP A 309 10.45 7.51 -11.63
CA TRP A 309 10.52 8.13 -12.95
C TRP A 309 9.51 7.53 -13.93
N ALA A 310 9.44 6.19 -14.03
CA ALA A 310 8.55 5.53 -14.97
C ALA A 310 7.08 5.88 -14.69
N VAL A 311 6.67 5.86 -13.42
CA VAL A 311 5.34 6.31 -13.01
C VAL A 311 5.14 7.79 -13.33
N ALA A 312 6.12 8.67 -13.09
CA ALA A 312 6.01 10.10 -13.43
C ALA A 312 5.85 10.37 -14.93
N GLN A 313 6.39 9.52 -15.82
CA GLN A 313 6.12 9.57 -17.27
C GLN A 313 4.74 8.99 -17.66
N GLY A 314 3.98 8.50 -16.70
CA GLY A 314 2.73 7.76 -16.93
C GLY A 314 2.96 6.42 -17.61
N TYR A 315 4.08 5.75 -17.36
CA TYR A 315 4.34 4.37 -17.76
C TYR A 315 4.04 3.40 -16.60
N THR A 316 3.69 2.16 -16.93
CA THR A 316 3.54 1.12 -15.91
C THR A 316 4.93 0.62 -15.50
N SER A 317 5.24 0.70 -14.21
CA SER A 317 6.49 0.19 -13.62
C SER A 317 6.28 -1.23 -13.10
N VAL A 318 7.26 -2.09 -13.33
CA VAL A 318 7.35 -3.46 -12.82
C VAL A 318 8.73 -3.66 -12.19
N THR A 319 8.80 -3.61 -10.87
CA THR A 319 10.04 -3.77 -10.12
C THR A 319 10.14 -5.20 -9.58
N PRO A 320 11.04 -6.04 -10.11
CA PRO A 320 11.32 -7.37 -9.54
C PRO A 320 12.02 -7.22 -8.17
N LEU A 321 11.53 -7.92 -7.15
CA LEU A 321 12.05 -7.83 -5.78
C LEU A 321 12.34 -9.21 -5.19
N ARG A 322 13.22 -9.23 -4.18
CA ARG A 322 13.41 -10.34 -3.26
C ARG A 322 12.86 -9.97 -1.90
N ALA A 323 12.14 -10.89 -1.27
CA ALA A 323 11.63 -10.74 0.09
C ALA A 323 12.74 -11.05 1.11
N ASN A 324 13.79 -10.22 1.16
CA ASN A 324 14.90 -10.37 2.09
C ASN A 324 15.47 -9.01 2.52
N PHE A 325 16.30 -9.03 3.57
CA PHE A 325 17.26 -7.96 3.83
C PHE A 325 18.59 -8.35 3.18
N MET A 326 18.95 -7.70 2.08
CA MET A 326 20.27 -7.88 1.49
C MET A 326 21.32 -7.23 2.39
N HIS A 327 22.42 -7.94 2.66
CA HIS A 327 23.53 -7.39 3.43
C HIS A 327 24.39 -6.46 2.56
N VAL A 328 25.04 -5.48 3.20
CA VAL A 328 26.07 -4.67 2.55
C VAL A 328 27.35 -5.51 2.47
N GLY A 329 27.87 -5.72 1.27
CA GLY A 329 29.12 -6.46 1.05
C GLY A 329 30.35 -5.73 1.60
N GLY A 330 31.44 -6.46 1.83
CA GLY A 330 32.71 -5.90 2.34
C GLY A 330 32.80 -5.77 3.87
N HIS A 331 31.83 -6.28 4.61
CA HIS A 331 31.84 -6.36 6.07
C HIS A 331 31.94 -7.82 6.53
N GLU A 332 33.17 -8.31 6.69
CA GLU A 332 33.49 -9.68 7.09
C GLU A 332 34.47 -9.70 8.28
N GLY A 333 34.40 -10.76 9.09
CA GLY A 333 35.33 -11.00 10.21
C GLY A 333 34.95 -10.33 11.53
N GLU A 334 35.90 -10.30 12.45
CA GLU A 334 35.79 -9.77 13.81
C GLU A 334 35.95 -8.25 13.84
N ILE A 335 35.00 -7.53 14.45
CA ILE A 335 35.18 -6.11 14.78
C ILE A 335 36.12 -6.01 15.98
N ARG A 336 37.30 -5.42 15.78
CA ARG A 336 38.25 -5.09 16.85
C ARG A 336 38.10 -3.61 17.22
N LEU A 337 38.00 -3.34 18.52
CA LEU A 337 37.81 -2.00 19.12
C LEU A 337 39.09 -1.53 19.83
#